data_AF-A0ABD2WTU5-F1
#
_entry.id   AF-A0ABD2WTU5-F1
#
_cell.length_a   1.000
_cell.length_b   1.000
_cell.length_c   1.000
_cell.angle_alpha   90.00
_cell.angle_beta   90.00
_cell.angle_gamma   90.00
#
_symmetry.space_group_name_H-M   'P 1'
#
loop_
_entity.id
_entity.type
_entity.pdbx_description
1 polymer ?
#
loop_
_entity_poly.entity_id
_entity_poly.type
_entity_poly.pdbx_seq_one_letter_code
_entity_poly.pdbx_strand_id
1 'polypeptide(L)'
;MGNKGKMSVCTFAYYVKAQRDLIKWEIEEHRVKFLHHVDWAIKNCVDPTGFNLLYMFRREEIDYAMDKAALSRRDDVYYSMGRRFVKFAILCNYTDKPDCHYEIDDSQPNNEEPHLVARGTTALHHASRNPECDKRLVRSLFRIYQRWDVQYVDLFGSTHFQVACQFGLDDVVEAYLKLGRDPDEVARVTGDRPLSLAWGYNRPKVARTLQLHGADLNLAAERTKERAMNEQEAGPSFVHQELTAEEEYKLDF
;
A
#
# COMPACT_ATOMS: atom_id res chain seq x y z
N MET A 1 39.84 16.20 -6.09
CA MET A 1 39.17 15.00 -6.62
C MET A 1 37.78 15.40 -7.06
N GLY A 2 37.55 15.38 -8.37
CA GLY A 2 36.51 16.18 -9.04
C GLY A 2 35.10 15.58 -8.95
N ASN A 3 34.13 16.49 -8.87
CA ASN A 3 32.68 16.31 -8.82
C ASN A 3 32.10 15.73 -10.14
N LYS A 4 32.66 14.62 -10.65
CA LYS A 4 32.27 13.98 -11.91
C LYS A 4 31.23 12.89 -11.63
N GLY A 5 30.01 13.07 -12.15
CA GLY A 5 29.02 11.99 -12.25
C GLY A 5 27.66 12.25 -11.59
N LYS A 6 27.47 13.36 -10.86
CA LYS A 6 26.17 13.64 -10.25
C LYS A 6 25.18 14.26 -11.26
N MET A 7 23.97 13.72 -11.34
CA MET A 7 22.92 14.13 -12.26
C MET A 7 22.10 15.30 -11.70
N SER A 8 21.93 16.34 -12.51
CA SER A 8 20.94 17.40 -12.29
C SER A 8 19.52 16.89 -12.62
N VAL A 9 18.48 17.65 -12.25
CA VAL A 9 17.07 17.38 -12.63
C VAL A 9 16.93 17.14 -14.14
N CYS A 10 17.47 18.05 -14.96
CA CYS A 10 17.36 17.97 -16.41
C CYS A 10 18.10 16.75 -16.98
N THR A 11 19.30 16.48 -16.46
CA THR A 11 20.08 15.30 -16.87
C THR A 11 19.37 14.00 -16.49
N PHE A 12 18.76 13.96 -15.30
CA PHE A 12 17.99 12.83 -14.81
C PHE A 12 16.78 12.57 -15.70
N ALA A 13 15.95 13.59 -15.93
CA ALA A 13 14.74 13.47 -16.74
C ALA A 13 15.05 13.06 -18.17
N TYR A 14 16.09 13.65 -18.79
CA TYR A 14 16.55 13.28 -20.12
C TYR A 14 17.00 11.82 -20.18
N TYR A 15 17.79 11.37 -19.20
CA TYR A 15 18.27 9.99 -19.14
C TYR A 15 17.12 9.00 -19.01
N VAL A 16 16.21 9.21 -18.05
CA VAL A 16 15.04 8.33 -17.84
C VAL A 16 14.20 8.25 -19.12
N LYS A 17 13.94 9.39 -19.77
CA LYS A 17 13.23 9.42 -21.06
C LYS A 17 13.96 8.61 -22.14
N ALA A 18 15.27 8.81 -22.29
CA ALA A 18 16.05 8.07 -23.28
C ALA A 18 16.05 6.56 -23.05
N GLN A 19 16.09 6.11 -21.79
CA GLN A 19 15.98 4.68 -21.48
C GLN A 19 14.57 4.13 -21.73
N ARG A 20 13.54 4.93 -21.46
CA ARG A 20 12.15 4.58 -21.76
C ARG A 20 11.92 4.36 -23.26
N ASP A 21 12.52 5.18 -24.11
CA ASP A 21 12.32 5.07 -25.57
C ASP A 21 12.98 3.81 -26.17
N LEU A 22 13.84 3.11 -25.41
CA LEU A 22 14.53 1.88 -25.81
C LEU A 22 13.81 0.60 -25.37
N ILE A 23 12.80 0.71 -24.52
CA ILE A 23 12.12 -0.45 -23.93
C ILE A 23 10.75 -0.69 -24.56
N LYS A 24 10.28 -1.91 -24.41
CA LYS A 24 8.94 -2.36 -24.77
C LYS A 24 8.25 -2.71 -23.47
N TRP A 25 7.30 -1.88 -23.05
CA TRP A 25 6.74 -1.94 -21.70
C TRP A 25 5.98 -3.25 -21.46
N GLU A 26 5.47 -3.89 -22.50
CA GLU A 26 4.78 -5.18 -22.45
C GLU A 26 5.71 -6.36 -22.05
N ILE A 27 7.03 -6.20 -22.19
CA ILE A 27 8.01 -7.24 -21.89
C ILE A 27 8.58 -7.07 -20.47
N GLU A 28 8.38 -8.05 -19.58
CA GLU A 28 8.85 -7.98 -18.18
C GLU A 28 10.36 -7.75 -18.07
N GLU A 29 11.17 -8.45 -18.87
CA GLU A 29 12.62 -8.25 -18.87
C GLU A 29 13.01 -6.80 -19.21
N HIS A 30 12.25 -6.14 -20.08
CA HIS A 30 12.49 -4.74 -20.44
C HIS A 30 12.09 -3.79 -19.31
N ARG A 31 10.98 -4.05 -18.60
CA ARG A 31 10.59 -3.30 -17.40
C ARG A 31 11.62 -3.43 -16.28
N VAL A 32 12.16 -4.63 -16.08
CA VAL A 32 13.27 -4.88 -15.14
C VAL A 32 14.51 -4.09 -15.55
N LYS A 33 14.94 -4.16 -16.81
CA LYS A 33 16.07 -3.37 -17.32
C LYS A 33 15.87 -1.87 -17.10
N PHE A 34 14.67 -1.36 -17.35
CA PHE A 34 14.34 0.03 -17.06
C PHE A 34 14.50 0.36 -15.58
N LEU A 35 14.02 -0.49 -14.67
CA LEU A 35 14.18 -0.29 -13.23
C LEU A 35 15.67 -0.25 -12.82
N HIS A 36 16.54 -1.06 -13.43
CA HIS A 36 17.98 -0.96 -13.21
C HIS A 36 18.55 0.41 -13.62
N HIS A 37 18.12 0.94 -14.76
CA HIS A 37 18.52 2.27 -15.22
C HIS A 37 18.03 3.37 -14.28
N VAL A 38 16.78 3.28 -13.82
CA VAL A 38 16.20 4.22 -12.86
C VAL A 38 16.94 4.16 -11.53
N ASP A 39 17.22 2.97 -11.01
CA ASP A 39 17.99 2.77 -9.79
C ASP A 39 19.40 3.38 -9.87
N TRP A 40 20.06 3.19 -11.02
CA TRP A 40 21.35 3.81 -11.29
C TRP A 40 21.24 5.34 -11.32
N ALA A 41 20.23 5.91 -11.99
CA ALA A 41 20.03 7.35 -12.04
C ALA A 41 19.76 7.94 -10.65
N ILE A 42 18.94 7.27 -9.83
CA ILE A 42 18.64 7.68 -8.45
C ILE A 42 19.91 7.72 -7.60
N LYS A 43 20.77 6.70 -7.68
CA LYS A 43 22.05 6.65 -6.96
C LYS A 43 23.00 7.79 -7.32
N ASN A 44 22.90 8.31 -8.54
CA ASN A 44 23.75 9.39 -9.05
C ASN A 44 23.08 10.77 -8.97
N CYS A 45 21.89 10.89 -8.40
CA CYS A 45 21.19 12.17 -8.25
C CYS A 45 21.86 13.07 -7.18
N VAL A 46 22.10 14.36 -7.48
CA VAL A 46 22.69 15.32 -6.50
C VAL A 46 21.74 15.56 -5.34
N ASP A 47 20.50 15.90 -5.66
CA ASP A 47 19.47 16.32 -4.73
C ASP A 47 18.10 16.10 -5.39
N PRO A 48 17.30 15.14 -4.90
CA PRO A 48 15.97 14.87 -5.44
C PRO A 48 14.91 15.87 -4.94
N THR A 49 15.23 16.77 -3.99
CA THR A 49 14.24 17.71 -3.46
C THR A 49 13.81 18.70 -4.55
N GLY A 50 12.50 18.80 -4.78
CA GLY A 50 11.92 19.62 -5.85
C GLY A 50 11.73 18.91 -7.20
N PHE A 51 12.08 17.62 -7.32
CA PHE A 51 11.76 16.82 -8.50
C PHE A 51 10.24 16.58 -8.54
N ASN A 52 9.60 16.88 -9.67
CA ASN A 52 8.23 16.43 -9.89
C ASN A 52 8.24 15.02 -10.48
N LEU A 53 7.87 14.02 -9.67
CA LEU A 53 7.93 12.62 -10.09
C LEU A 53 7.05 12.33 -11.31
N LEU A 54 5.87 12.93 -11.40
CA LEU A 54 4.92 12.77 -12.52
C LEU A 54 5.39 13.46 -13.81
N TYR A 55 6.35 14.39 -13.71
CA TYR A 55 7.00 14.95 -14.90
C TYR A 55 8.04 13.99 -15.48
N MET A 56 8.63 13.13 -14.64
CA MET A 56 9.74 12.26 -15.02
C MET A 56 9.28 10.85 -15.35
N PHE A 57 8.24 10.36 -14.69
CA PHE A 57 7.74 9.00 -14.77
C PHE A 57 6.25 8.98 -15.10
N ARG A 58 5.85 7.95 -15.85
CA ARG A 58 4.44 7.61 -16.03
C ARG A 58 3.94 6.91 -14.77
N ARG A 59 2.64 6.95 -14.50
CA ARG A 59 2.04 6.25 -13.33
C ARG A 59 2.39 4.76 -13.32
N GLU A 60 2.22 4.08 -14.45
CA GLU A 60 2.57 2.66 -14.61
C GLU A 60 4.02 2.33 -14.21
N GLU A 61 4.97 3.26 -14.42
CA GLU A 61 6.37 3.07 -14.05
C GLU A 61 6.63 3.27 -12.57
N ILE A 62 5.91 4.23 -11.98
CA ILE A 62 5.94 4.52 -10.54
C ILE A 62 5.37 3.31 -9.80
N ASP A 63 4.19 2.84 -10.21
CA ASP A 63 3.49 1.70 -9.61
C ASP A 63 4.35 0.45 -9.71
N TYR A 64 4.86 0.12 -10.91
CA TYR A 64 5.76 -1.02 -11.11
C TYR A 64 7.00 -0.98 -10.19
N ALA A 65 7.66 0.18 -10.05
CA ALA A 65 8.82 0.30 -9.19
C ALA A 65 8.47 0.16 -7.69
N MET A 66 7.31 0.67 -7.26
CA MET A 66 6.81 0.49 -5.90
C MET A 66 6.40 -0.96 -5.63
N ASP A 67 5.77 -1.62 -6.60
CA ASP A 67 5.35 -3.02 -6.50
C ASP A 67 6.55 -3.96 -6.38
N LYS A 68 7.66 -3.70 -7.07
CA LYS A 68 8.91 -4.46 -6.84
C LYS A 68 9.44 -4.31 -5.42
N ALA A 69 9.19 -3.19 -4.74
CA ALA A 69 9.52 -3.07 -3.32
C ALA A 69 8.64 -3.96 -2.44
N ALA A 70 7.36 -4.09 -2.82
CA ALA A 70 6.32 -4.73 -2.03
C ALA A 70 6.23 -6.25 -2.25
N LEU A 71 6.49 -6.73 -3.46
CA LEU A 71 6.35 -8.12 -3.88
C LEU A 71 7.64 -8.93 -3.74
N SER A 72 8.80 -8.31 -3.90
CA SER A 72 10.07 -9.03 -3.92
C SER A 72 10.53 -9.48 -2.53
N ARG A 73 11.25 -10.61 -2.50
CA ARG A 73 11.90 -11.14 -1.30
C ARG A 73 12.97 -10.18 -0.80
N ARG A 74 13.25 -10.21 0.50
CA ARG A 74 14.11 -9.20 1.13
C ARG A 74 15.58 -9.25 0.66
N ASP A 75 16.03 -10.42 0.23
CA ASP A 75 17.36 -10.70 -0.32
C ASP A 75 17.45 -10.45 -1.84
N ASP A 76 16.32 -10.19 -2.50
CA ASP A 76 16.27 -9.89 -3.92
C ASP A 76 16.79 -8.47 -4.22
N VAL A 77 17.53 -8.35 -5.32
CA VAL A 77 17.99 -7.05 -5.83
C VAL A 77 16.81 -6.11 -6.12
N TYR A 78 15.67 -6.64 -6.59
CA TYR A 78 14.48 -5.85 -6.94
C TYR A 78 13.84 -5.19 -5.72
N TYR A 79 13.83 -5.88 -4.57
CA TYR A 79 13.40 -5.30 -3.30
C TYR A 79 14.25 -4.08 -2.93
N SER A 80 15.57 -4.18 -3.11
CA SER A 80 16.48 -3.07 -2.82
C SER A 80 16.27 -1.87 -3.75
N MET A 81 15.96 -2.13 -5.03
CA MET A 81 15.69 -1.10 -6.05
C MET A 81 14.37 -0.40 -5.80
N GLY A 82 13.29 -1.17 -5.63
CA GLY A 82 11.98 -0.61 -5.33
C GLY A 82 11.98 0.21 -4.04
N ARG A 83 12.69 -0.23 -3.00
CA ARG A 83 12.84 0.56 -1.77
C ARG A 83 13.57 1.88 -1.97
N ARG A 84 14.63 1.89 -2.78
CA ARG A 84 15.31 3.14 -3.14
C ARG A 84 14.38 4.06 -3.93
N PHE A 85 13.56 3.50 -4.81
CA PHE A 85 12.55 4.25 -5.54
C PHE A 85 11.48 4.85 -4.61
N VAL A 86 10.93 4.08 -3.67
CA VAL A 86 9.98 4.58 -2.66
C VAL A 86 10.60 5.71 -1.84
N LYS A 87 11.84 5.56 -1.37
CA LYS A 87 12.55 6.62 -0.65
C LYS A 87 12.75 7.86 -1.53
N PHE A 88 13.09 7.67 -2.81
CA PHE A 88 13.26 8.75 -3.77
C PHE A 88 11.94 9.49 -4.00
N ALA A 89 10.82 8.79 -4.23
CA ALA A 89 9.49 9.37 -4.38
C ALA A 89 9.10 10.24 -3.17
N ILE A 90 9.36 9.74 -1.96
CA ILE A 90 9.13 10.51 -0.71
C ILE A 90 9.99 11.78 -0.66
N LEU A 91 11.26 11.71 -1.08
CA LEU A 91 12.15 12.88 -1.12
C LEU A 91 11.73 13.90 -2.19
N CYS A 92 11.10 13.43 -3.26
CA CYS A 92 10.46 14.28 -4.29
C CYS A 92 9.15 14.92 -3.79
N ASN A 93 8.73 14.65 -2.55
CA ASN A 93 7.42 15.03 -2.01
C ASN A 93 6.25 14.52 -2.89
N TYR A 94 6.42 13.33 -3.48
CA TYR A 94 5.38 12.68 -4.26
C TYR A 94 4.27 12.16 -3.35
N THR A 95 3.04 12.50 -3.69
CA THR A 95 1.82 11.93 -3.12
C THR A 95 1.02 11.33 -4.26
N ASP A 96 0.49 10.13 -4.04
CA ASP A 96 -0.33 9.46 -5.02
C ASP A 96 -1.60 10.27 -5.33
N LYS A 97 -2.02 10.20 -6.59
CA LYS A 97 -3.21 10.85 -7.10
C LYS A 97 -4.01 9.79 -7.85
N PRO A 98 -4.80 8.97 -7.16
CA PRO A 98 -5.58 7.95 -7.82
C PRO A 98 -6.69 8.58 -8.65
N ASP A 99 -7.12 7.86 -9.68
CA ASP A 99 -8.37 8.17 -10.35
C ASP A 99 -9.50 7.66 -9.45
N CYS A 100 -10.31 8.58 -8.94
CA CYS A 100 -11.35 8.31 -7.96
C CYS A 100 -12.72 8.70 -8.48
N HIS A 101 -13.74 8.02 -7.97
CA HIS A 101 -15.14 8.34 -8.20
C HIS A 101 -15.91 8.28 -6.89
N TYR A 102 -17.06 8.93 -6.85
CA TYR A 102 -17.94 8.90 -5.70
C TYR A 102 -18.72 7.58 -5.67
N GLU A 103 -18.73 6.91 -4.53
CA GLU A 103 -19.62 5.78 -4.24
C GLU A 103 -20.47 6.10 -3.00
N ILE A 104 -21.70 5.59 -2.98
CA ILE A 104 -22.55 5.55 -1.80
C ILE A 104 -22.43 4.14 -1.24
N ASP A 105 -22.20 4.00 0.07
CA ASP A 105 -22.13 2.69 0.70
C ASP A 105 -23.54 2.21 1.05
N ASP A 106 -24.17 1.50 0.12
CA ASP A 106 -25.49 0.89 0.33
C ASP A 106 -25.53 -0.11 1.50
N SER A 107 -24.37 -0.56 2.00
CA SER A 107 -24.28 -1.47 3.15
C SER A 107 -24.36 -0.75 4.50
N GLN A 108 -24.22 0.59 4.51
CA GLN A 108 -24.41 1.42 5.69
C GLN A 108 -25.71 2.23 5.57
N PRO A 109 -26.82 1.79 6.18
CA PRO A 109 -28.15 2.37 5.99
C PRO A 109 -28.30 3.84 6.42
N ASN A 110 -27.28 4.43 7.04
CA ASN A 110 -27.26 5.83 7.50
C ASN A 110 -26.22 6.69 6.77
N ASN A 111 -25.48 6.13 5.81
CA ASN A 111 -24.38 6.82 5.15
C ASN A 111 -24.85 7.37 3.79
N GLU A 112 -25.61 8.47 3.85
CA GLU A 112 -26.14 9.16 2.65
C GLU A 112 -25.06 10.00 1.95
N GLU A 113 -23.90 10.23 2.59
CA GLU A 113 -22.82 11.01 2.01
C GLU A 113 -21.92 10.16 1.12
N PRO A 114 -21.79 10.51 -0.17
CA PRO A 114 -20.90 9.80 -1.08
C PRO A 114 -19.44 10.01 -0.67
N HIS A 115 -18.66 8.93 -0.64
CA HIS A 115 -17.24 8.95 -0.32
C HIS A 115 -16.39 8.70 -1.58
N LEU A 116 -15.16 9.19 -1.58
CA LEU A 116 -14.23 9.00 -2.70
C LEU A 116 -13.62 7.60 -2.64
N VAL A 117 -13.79 6.84 -3.72
CA VAL A 117 -13.23 5.50 -3.85
C VAL A 117 -12.21 5.47 -4.99
N ALA A 118 -11.07 4.84 -4.73
CA ALA A 118 -10.06 4.51 -5.74
C ALA A 118 -9.93 2.99 -5.81
N ARG A 119 -10.34 2.40 -6.93
CA ARG A 119 -10.25 0.95 -7.16
C ARG A 119 -8.93 0.60 -7.83
N GLY A 120 -8.19 -0.33 -7.24
CA GLY A 120 -6.92 -0.81 -7.77
C GLY A 120 -6.03 -1.37 -6.66
N THR A 121 -5.36 -2.48 -6.97
CA THR A 121 -4.32 -3.01 -6.10
C THR A 121 -3.13 -2.06 -6.13
N THR A 122 -2.60 -1.69 -4.97
CA THR A 122 -1.46 -0.77 -4.85
C THR A 122 -0.29 -1.49 -4.20
N ALA A 123 0.91 -0.93 -4.30
CA ALA A 123 2.09 -1.44 -3.59
C ALA A 123 1.85 -1.62 -2.08
N LEU A 124 0.98 -0.82 -1.46
CA LEU A 124 0.63 -0.97 -0.05
C LEU A 124 -0.21 -2.24 0.21
N HIS A 125 -1.13 -2.59 -0.69
CA HIS A 125 -1.89 -3.84 -0.65
C HIS A 125 -1.01 -5.07 -0.91
N HIS A 126 -0.01 -4.97 -1.79
CA HIS A 126 0.98 -6.03 -1.96
C HIS A 126 1.86 -6.18 -0.73
N ALA A 127 2.31 -5.06 -0.16
CA ALA A 127 3.17 -5.05 1.01
C ALA A 127 2.48 -5.60 2.27
N SER A 128 1.15 -5.47 2.39
CA SER A 128 0.40 -5.99 3.53
C SER A 128 0.23 -7.51 3.51
N ARG A 129 0.21 -8.10 2.30
CA ARG A 129 0.04 -9.54 2.06
C ARG A 129 1.36 -10.30 2.00
N ASN A 130 2.47 -9.62 1.71
CA ASN A 130 3.79 -10.24 1.68
C ASN A 130 4.33 -10.48 3.11
N PRO A 131 4.52 -11.74 3.56
CA PRO A 131 5.02 -12.03 4.91
C PRO A 131 6.47 -11.59 5.14
N GLU A 132 7.28 -11.52 4.08
CA GLU A 132 8.67 -11.07 4.13
C GLU A 132 8.80 -9.54 4.08
N CYS A 133 7.69 -8.82 3.91
CA CYS A 133 7.68 -7.37 3.82
C CYS A 133 8.12 -6.72 5.14
N ASP A 134 9.11 -5.83 5.03
CA ASP A 134 9.55 -5.04 6.16
C ASP A 134 8.54 -3.93 6.48
N LYS A 135 8.01 -3.92 7.71
CA LYS A 135 7.05 -2.92 8.24
C LYS A 135 7.45 -1.46 7.99
N ARG A 136 8.75 -1.16 7.87
CA ARG A 136 9.25 0.19 7.52
C ARG A 136 8.86 0.61 6.10
N LEU A 137 8.73 -0.35 5.17
CA LEU A 137 8.24 -0.11 3.82
C LEU A 137 6.77 0.28 3.86
N VAL A 138 5.92 -0.46 4.57
CA VAL A 138 4.49 -0.13 4.74
C VAL A 138 4.32 1.29 5.24
N ARG A 139 5.09 1.68 6.27
CA ARG A 139 5.06 3.06 6.76
C ARG A 139 5.60 4.09 5.77
N SER A 140 6.55 3.71 4.91
CA SER A 140 7.04 4.58 3.83
C SER A 140 5.99 4.75 2.73
N LEU A 141 5.27 3.70 2.38
CA LEU A 141 4.19 3.73 1.40
C LEU A 141 3.02 4.61 1.88
N PHE A 142 2.68 4.59 3.17
CA PHE A 142 1.70 5.54 3.73
C PHE A 142 2.14 7.02 3.63
N ARG A 143 3.42 7.32 3.41
CA ARG A 143 3.87 8.69 3.10
C ARG A 143 3.63 9.08 1.64
N ILE A 144 3.43 8.11 0.77
CA ILE A 144 3.04 8.31 -0.63
C ILE A 144 1.52 8.38 -0.73
N TYR A 145 0.80 7.46 -0.07
CA TYR A 145 -0.67 7.40 -0.08
C TYR A 145 -1.30 8.26 1.04
N GLN A 146 -1.06 9.58 1.02
CA GLN A 146 -1.55 10.52 2.07
C GLN A 146 -2.96 11.08 1.85
N ARG A 147 -3.70 10.53 0.88
CA ARG A 147 -5.10 10.92 0.60
C ARG A 147 -6.05 10.15 1.52
N TRP A 148 -6.08 10.54 2.80
CA TRP A 148 -6.89 9.89 3.83
C TRP A 148 -8.40 10.01 3.60
N ASP A 149 -8.84 10.97 2.78
CA ASP A 149 -10.22 11.15 2.33
C ASP A 149 -10.62 10.15 1.23
N VAL A 150 -9.66 9.42 0.66
CA VAL A 150 -9.89 8.43 -0.39
C VAL A 150 -9.83 7.02 0.20
N GLN A 151 -10.84 6.24 -0.12
CA GLN A 151 -10.88 4.82 0.14
C GLN A 151 -10.21 4.07 -1.01
N TYR A 152 -8.94 3.73 -0.83
CA TYR A 152 -8.25 2.80 -1.71
C TYR A 152 -8.74 1.40 -1.44
N VAL A 153 -9.23 0.71 -2.47
CA VAL A 153 -9.78 -0.64 -2.39
C VAL A 153 -9.14 -1.51 -3.45
N ASP A 154 -8.52 -2.62 -3.02
CA ASP A 154 -8.00 -3.61 -3.95
C ASP A 154 -9.10 -4.55 -4.49
N LEU A 155 -8.70 -5.51 -5.34
CA LEU A 155 -9.60 -6.49 -5.93
C LEU A 155 -10.24 -7.42 -4.87
N PHE A 156 -9.62 -7.54 -3.70
CA PHE A 156 -10.10 -8.34 -2.57
C PHE A 156 -10.87 -7.50 -1.56
N GLY A 157 -11.23 -6.25 -1.87
CA GLY A 157 -11.96 -5.39 -0.95
C GLY A 157 -11.17 -4.97 0.29
N SER A 158 -9.85 -5.21 0.31
CA SER A 158 -8.96 -4.72 1.36
C SER A 158 -8.78 -3.22 1.20
N THR A 159 -8.75 -2.48 2.31
CA THR A 159 -8.58 -1.03 2.30
C THR A 159 -7.29 -0.59 2.95
N HIS A 160 -6.76 0.57 2.54
CA HIS A 160 -5.60 1.16 3.22
C HIS A 160 -5.85 1.42 4.71
N PHE A 161 -7.09 1.75 5.10
CA PHE A 161 -7.46 1.90 6.50
C PHE A 161 -7.32 0.59 7.29
N GLN A 162 -7.77 -0.53 6.72
CA GLN A 162 -7.59 -1.86 7.33
C GLN A 162 -6.11 -2.24 7.43
N VAL A 163 -5.31 -1.95 6.39
CA VAL A 163 -3.86 -2.14 6.41
C VAL A 163 -3.22 -1.32 7.54
N ALA A 164 -3.62 -0.06 7.74
CA ALA A 164 -3.12 0.76 8.85
C ALA A 164 -3.42 0.12 10.22
N CYS A 165 -4.64 -0.42 10.38
CA CYS A 165 -5.05 -1.13 11.59
C CYS A 165 -4.22 -2.39 11.82
N GLN A 166 -4.06 -3.24 10.81
CA GLN A 166 -3.26 -4.46 10.85
C GLN A 166 -1.79 -4.19 11.23
N PHE A 167 -1.21 -3.12 10.69
CA PHE A 167 0.19 -2.78 10.91
C PHE A 167 0.45 -1.95 12.18
N GLY A 168 -0.59 -1.56 12.89
CA GLY A 168 -0.44 -0.85 14.18
C GLY A 168 -0.04 0.61 14.02
N LEU A 169 -0.44 1.26 12.93
CA LEU A 169 -0.09 2.64 12.63
C LEU A 169 -1.15 3.59 13.21
N ASP A 170 -1.10 3.80 14.53
CA ASP A 170 -2.10 4.56 15.28
C ASP A 170 -2.26 6.00 14.82
N ASP A 171 -1.19 6.65 14.37
CA ASP A 171 -1.24 8.02 13.81
C ASP A 171 -1.93 8.08 12.45
N VAL A 172 -1.73 7.05 11.61
CA VAL A 172 -2.41 6.94 10.31
C VAL A 172 -3.89 6.62 10.51
N VAL A 173 -4.21 5.70 11.43
CA VAL A 173 -5.60 5.38 11.81
C VAL A 173 -6.30 6.63 12.35
N GLU A 174 -5.65 7.40 13.22
CA GLU A 174 -6.20 8.66 13.72
C GLU A 174 -6.44 9.68 12.58
N ALA A 175 -5.58 9.74 11.56
CA ALA A 175 -5.76 10.63 10.42
C ALA A 175 -7.02 10.29 9.61
N TYR A 176 -7.29 9.00 9.37
CA TYR A 176 -8.54 8.56 8.73
C TYR A 176 -9.77 8.92 9.57
N LEU A 177 -9.74 8.62 10.87
CA LEU A 177 -10.88 8.86 11.77
C LEU A 177 -11.21 10.35 11.93
N LYS A 178 -10.20 11.23 11.94
CA LYS A 178 -10.39 12.69 11.96
C LYS A 178 -11.09 13.24 10.72
N LEU A 179 -11.09 12.50 9.62
CA LEU A 179 -11.84 12.84 8.41
C LEU A 179 -13.24 12.20 8.38
N GLY A 180 -13.72 11.69 9.50
CA GLY A 180 -15.07 11.15 9.62
C GLY A 180 -15.19 9.70 9.16
N ARG A 181 -14.07 8.98 8.97
CA ARG A 181 -14.12 7.54 8.70
C ARG A 181 -14.80 6.82 9.86
N ASP A 182 -15.76 5.96 9.55
CA ASP A 182 -16.47 5.16 10.53
C ASP A 182 -15.50 4.21 11.27
N PRO A 183 -15.35 4.31 12.61
CA PRO A 183 -14.47 3.46 13.39
C PRO A 183 -14.92 1.98 13.45
N ASP A 184 -16.18 1.69 13.09
CA ASP A 184 -16.76 0.34 13.07
C ASP A 184 -16.99 -0.21 11.66
N GLU A 185 -16.44 0.45 10.64
CA GLU A 185 -16.56 0.05 9.23
C GLU A 185 -16.16 -1.41 9.02
N VAL A 186 -17.06 -2.19 8.45
CA VAL A 186 -16.85 -3.62 8.24
C VAL A 186 -16.03 -3.86 6.98
N ALA A 187 -14.97 -4.66 7.09
CA ALA A 187 -14.22 -5.10 5.94
C ALA A 187 -15.09 -5.96 5.00
N ARG A 188 -15.20 -5.52 3.74
CA ARG A 188 -16.11 -6.14 2.76
C ARG A 188 -15.93 -7.64 2.59
N VAL A 189 -14.70 -8.14 2.67
CA VAL A 189 -14.40 -9.56 2.43
C VAL A 189 -14.32 -10.37 3.72
N THR A 190 -13.61 -9.89 4.73
CA THR A 190 -13.43 -10.68 5.97
C THR A 190 -14.60 -10.53 6.95
N GLY A 191 -15.41 -9.48 6.78
CA GLY A 191 -16.41 -9.08 7.77
C GLY A 191 -15.80 -8.54 9.07
N ASP A 192 -14.49 -8.30 9.10
CA ASP A 192 -13.81 -7.83 10.31
C ASP A 192 -13.99 -6.33 10.49
N ARG A 193 -14.16 -5.91 11.73
CA ARG A 193 -14.15 -4.50 12.11
C ARG A 193 -12.72 -4.04 12.41
N PRO A 194 -12.44 -2.73 12.40
CA PRO A 194 -11.10 -2.22 12.63
C PRO A 194 -10.58 -2.61 14.02
N LEU A 195 -11.46 -2.63 15.03
CA LEU A 195 -11.11 -3.02 16.39
C LEU A 195 -10.82 -4.52 16.53
N SER A 196 -11.56 -5.39 15.84
CA SER A 196 -11.26 -6.83 15.83
C SER A 196 -9.96 -7.13 15.09
N LEU A 197 -9.65 -6.40 14.00
CA LEU A 197 -8.34 -6.46 13.35
C LEU A 197 -7.22 -6.01 14.31
N ALA A 198 -7.41 -4.91 15.01
CA ALA A 198 -6.42 -4.40 15.95
C ALA A 198 -6.13 -5.42 17.07
N TRP A 199 -7.14 -6.11 17.60
CA TRP A 199 -6.94 -7.18 18.57
C TRP A 199 -6.25 -8.40 17.96
N GLY A 200 -6.73 -8.91 16.82
CA GLY A 200 -6.15 -10.08 16.15
C GLY A 200 -4.67 -9.93 15.81
N TYR A 201 -4.24 -8.71 15.45
CA TYR A 201 -2.83 -8.40 15.17
C TYR A 201 -2.05 -7.83 16.37
N ASN A 202 -2.63 -7.87 17.58
CA ASN A 202 -2.05 -7.36 18.82
C ASN A 202 -1.53 -5.91 18.70
N ARG A 203 -2.43 -5.00 18.32
CA ARG A 203 -2.19 -3.56 18.10
C ARG A 203 -2.91 -2.71 19.16
N PRO A 204 -2.44 -2.70 20.43
CA PRO A 204 -3.15 -2.05 21.53
C PRO A 204 -3.29 -0.53 21.35
N LYS A 205 -2.34 0.12 20.70
CA LYS A 205 -2.41 1.56 20.41
C LYS A 205 -3.53 1.89 19.42
N VAL A 206 -3.61 1.14 18.31
CA VAL A 206 -4.71 1.28 17.34
C VAL A 206 -6.05 0.99 18.00
N ALA A 207 -6.16 -0.08 18.79
CA ALA A 207 -7.39 -0.39 19.52
C ALA A 207 -7.84 0.77 20.42
N ARG A 208 -6.89 1.39 21.13
CA ARG A 208 -7.16 2.59 21.94
C ARG A 208 -7.59 3.78 21.08
N THR A 209 -6.93 4.04 19.95
CA THR A 209 -7.30 5.13 19.03
C THR A 209 -8.70 4.95 18.50
N LEU A 210 -9.07 3.73 18.09
CA LEU A 210 -10.43 3.39 17.61
C LEU A 210 -11.48 3.60 18.71
N GLN A 211 -11.22 3.13 19.94
CA GLN A 211 -12.11 3.33 21.09
C GLN A 211 -12.32 4.82 21.41
N LEU A 212 -11.26 5.63 21.34
CA LEU A 212 -11.36 7.07 21.55
C LEU A 212 -12.22 7.78 20.50
N HIS A 213 -12.36 7.19 19.30
CA HIS A 213 -13.22 7.69 18.23
C HIS A 213 -14.59 7.00 18.20
N GLY A 214 -14.93 6.19 19.22
CA GLY A 214 -16.27 5.64 19.38
C GLY A 214 -16.49 4.22 18.86
N ALA A 215 -15.44 3.47 18.52
CA ALA A 215 -15.59 2.07 18.11
C ALA A 215 -16.30 1.23 19.18
N ASP A 216 -17.35 0.50 18.79
CA ASP A 216 -18.12 -0.36 19.68
C ASP A 216 -17.37 -1.67 20.00
N LEU A 217 -17.03 -1.83 21.27
CA LEU A 217 -16.36 -3.02 21.81
C LEU A 217 -17.19 -4.30 21.63
N ASN A 218 -18.52 -4.21 21.72
CA ASN A 218 -19.41 -5.36 21.65
C ASN A 218 -19.45 -5.92 20.23
N LEU A 219 -19.57 -5.05 19.23
CA LEU A 219 -19.59 -5.43 17.81
C LEU A 219 -18.27 -6.08 17.37
N ALA A 220 -17.15 -5.66 17.94
CA ALA A 220 -15.86 -6.30 17.69
C ALA A 220 -15.71 -7.66 18.40
N ALA A 221 -16.28 -7.79 19.61
CA ALA A 221 -16.22 -9.02 20.39
C ALA A 221 -17.09 -10.15 19.80
N GLU A 222 -18.24 -9.83 19.19
CA GLU A 222 -19.13 -10.81 18.53
C GLU A 222 -18.40 -11.59 17.44
N ARG A 223 -17.66 -10.90 16.55
CA ARG A 223 -16.88 -11.55 15.49
C ARG A 223 -15.73 -12.40 16.04
N THR A 224 -15.10 -11.94 17.13
CA THR A 224 -14.02 -12.69 17.80
C THR A 224 -14.56 -14.00 18.40
N LYS A 225 -15.76 -13.96 19.00
CA LYS A 225 -16.45 -15.15 19.52
C LYS A 225 -16.86 -16.12 18.40
N GLU A 226 -17.40 -15.59 17.31
CA GLU A 226 -17.78 -16.39 16.14
C GLU A 226 -16.59 -17.14 15.56
N ARG A 227 -15.42 -16.49 15.42
CA ARG A 227 -14.17 -17.16 15.00
C ARG A 227 -13.73 -18.24 15.98
N ALA A 228 -13.73 -17.96 17.28
CA ALA A 228 -13.33 -18.93 18.30
C ALA A 228 -14.24 -20.17 18.33
N MET A 229 -15.55 -20.01 18.06
CA MET A 229 -16.48 -21.13 17.92
C MET A 229 -16.20 -21.96 16.66
N ASN A 230 -15.98 -21.31 15.51
CA ASN A 230 -15.70 -22.00 14.25
C ASN A 230 -14.35 -22.75 14.28
N GLU A 231 -13.34 -22.23 14.99
CA GLU A 231 -12.04 -22.91 15.18
C GLU A 231 -12.14 -24.17 16.05
N GLN A 232 -13.07 -24.21 17.01
CA GLN A 232 -13.33 -25.41 17.83
C GLN A 232 -14.06 -26.51 17.04
N GLU A 233 -14.88 -26.15 16.05
CA GLU A 233 -15.60 -27.10 15.21
C GLU A 233 -14.76 -27.64 14.03
N ALA A 234 -13.78 -26.86 13.53
CA ALA A 234 -12.98 -27.22 12.36
C ALA A 234 -11.78 -28.15 12.62
N GLY A 235 -11.40 -28.40 13.88
CA GLY A 235 -10.18 -29.15 14.23
C GLY A 235 -8.88 -28.44 13.79
N PRO A 236 -7.68 -28.97 14.14
CA PRO A 236 -6.40 -28.27 13.99
C PRO A 236 -5.86 -28.19 12.54
N SER A 237 -6.74 -28.06 11.55
CA SER A 237 -6.38 -27.94 10.12
C SER A 237 -6.68 -26.56 9.51
N PHE A 238 -7.16 -25.60 10.30
CA PHE A 238 -7.53 -24.26 9.79
C PHE A 238 -6.73 -23.14 10.45
N VAL A 239 -5.41 -23.30 10.51
CA VAL A 239 -4.51 -22.19 10.82
C VAL A 239 -3.71 -21.92 9.55
N HIS A 240 -3.92 -20.73 8.99
CA HIS A 240 -3.40 -20.26 7.70
C HIS A 240 -4.07 -20.89 6.46
N GLN A 241 -5.26 -20.43 6.09
CA GLN A 241 -5.44 -20.05 4.69
C GLN A 241 -4.70 -18.72 4.47
N GLU A 242 -3.37 -18.80 4.54
CA GLU A 242 -2.56 -17.97 3.65
C GLU A 242 -3.01 -18.41 2.26
N LEU A 243 -3.69 -17.52 1.52
CA LEU A 243 -3.76 -17.63 0.08
C LEU A 243 -2.31 -17.71 -0.39
N THR A 244 -1.84 -18.92 -0.71
CA THR A 244 -0.47 -19.12 -1.16
C THR A 244 -0.32 -18.35 -2.47
N ALA A 245 0.77 -17.60 -2.59
CA ALA A 245 1.12 -16.84 -3.79
C ALA A 245 1.18 -17.70 -5.09
N GLU A 246 1.07 -19.03 -4.97
CA GLU A 246 1.05 -19.96 -6.09
C GLU A 246 -0.29 -19.97 -6.86
N GLU A 247 -1.41 -19.58 -6.24
CA GLU A 247 -2.68 -19.40 -6.98
C GLU A 247 -2.77 -18.02 -7.66
N GLU A 248 -1.96 -17.04 -7.23
CA GLU A 248 -1.93 -15.67 -7.78
C GLU A 248 -1.34 -15.60 -9.20
N TYR A 249 -0.52 -16.57 -9.63
CA TYR A 249 0.14 -16.51 -10.96
C TYR A 249 -0.76 -16.97 -12.14
N LYS A 250 -1.98 -17.45 -11.87
CA LYS A 250 -2.86 -18.00 -12.93
C LYS A 250 -4.01 -17.08 -13.36
N LEU A 251 -4.19 -15.92 -12.72
CA LEU A 251 -5.31 -15.02 -13.03
C LEU A 251 -4.91 -13.73 -13.75
N ASP A 252 -3.62 -13.49 -13.99
CA ASP A 252 -3.09 -12.30 -14.67
C ASP A 252 -2.53 -12.60 -16.10
N PHE A 253 -3.09 -13.58 -16.81
CA PHE A 253 -2.84 -13.78 -18.25
C PHE A 253 -4.10 -13.52 -19.10
#